data_AF-A0A7K0DA23-F1
#
_entry.id   AF-A0A7K0DA23-F1
#
_cell.length_a   1.000
_cell.length_b   1.000
_cell.length_c   1.000
_cell.angle_alpha   90.00
_cell.angle_beta   90.00
_cell.angle_gamma   90.00
#
_symmetry.space_group_name_H-M   'P 1'
#
loop_
_entity.id
_entity.type
_entity.pdbx_description
1 polymer ?
#
loop_
_entity_poly.entity_id
_entity_poly.type
_entity_poly.pdbx_seq_one_letter_code
_entity_poly.pdbx_strand_id
1 'polypeptide(L)'
;MRNHVGPLERRVEQSTDVDLKTQIIRFILTGALSAVVDFGLYLVLWKVCGLERDIAKACSFIVGTTTAYLINRRWTFKAEPSRARFVAVVVLYAITFAAQVGINALLNTTLPAMKLSLGGHAVALAVLVAFVVAQGVATVINFVVQRAVIFKMH
;
A
#
# COMPACT_ATOMS: atom_id res chain seq x y z
N MET A 1 32.31 38.65 10.63
CA MET A 1 32.71 37.32 10.11
C MET A 1 31.45 36.57 9.68
N ARG A 2 31.24 36.39 8.36
CA ARG A 2 30.12 35.59 7.82
C ARG A 2 30.58 34.13 7.78
N ASN A 3 29.92 33.24 8.52
CA ASN A 3 30.16 31.80 8.44
C ASN A 3 29.73 31.30 7.05
N HIS A 4 30.72 31.10 6.16
CA HIS A 4 30.52 30.41 4.89
C HIS A 4 30.46 28.90 5.16
N VAL A 5 29.25 28.41 5.42
CA VAL A 5 28.94 26.97 5.48
C VAL A 5 29.27 26.34 4.12
N GLY A 6 30.12 25.33 4.13
CA GLY A 6 30.73 24.76 2.92
C GLY A 6 29.74 23.95 2.06
N PRO A 7 30.02 23.71 0.76
CA PRO A 7 29.20 22.86 -0.11
C PRO A 7 29.07 21.42 0.39
N LEU A 8 30.03 20.96 1.21
CA LEU A 8 30.07 19.62 1.78
C LEU A 8 29.12 19.49 2.99
N GLU A 9 28.99 20.52 3.83
CA GLU A 9 28.02 20.52 4.94
C GLU A 9 26.58 20.53 4.41
N ARG A 10 26.32 21.25 3.30
CA ARG A 10 25.03 21.19 2.59
C ARG A 10 24.65 19.81 2.05
N ARG A 11 25.63 18.93 1.78
CA ARG A 11 25.36 17.56 1.30
C ARG A 11 25.01 16.60 2.44
N VAL A 12 25.36 16.92 3.69
CA VAL A 12 25.03 16.10 4.86
C VAL A 12 23.56 16.31 5.29
N GLU A 13 22.98 17.47 4.98
CA GLU A 13 21.59 17.81 5.33
C GLU A 13 20.50 17.32 4.36
N GLN A 14 20.85 16.76 3.19
CA GLN A 14 19.84 16.24 2.24
C GLN A 14 19.33 14.82 2.59
N SER A 15 19.34 14.46 3.88
CA SER A 15 19.01 13.14 4.38
C SER A 15 17.50 12.89 4.44
N THR A 16 16.77 12.90 3.31
CA THR A 16 15.30 12.79 3.25
C THR A 16 14.59 13.76 4.20
N ASP A 17 14.10 14.85 3.64
CA ASP A 17 13.50 16.05 4.26
C ASP A 17 12.25 15.83 5.18
N VAL A 18 12.02 14.62 5.68
CA VAL A 18 10.92 14.17 6.57
C VAL A 18 11.38 13.01 7.47
N ASP A 19 11.19 13.13 8.78
CA ASP A 19 11.50 12.08 9.78
C ASP A 19 10.76 10.74 9.54
N LEU A 20 11.37 9.61 9.96
CA LEU A 20 10.83 8.25 9.77
C LEU A 20 9.44 8.07 10.36
N LYS A 21 9.20 8.54 11.59
CA LYS A 21 7.89 8.40 12.24
C LYS A 21 6.82 9.11 11.42
N THR A 22 7.16 10.30 10.92
CA THR A 22 6.28 11.08 10.06
C THR A 22 6.01 10.35 8.74
N GLN A 23 7.01 9.75 8.11
CA GLN A 23 6.83 8.96 6.89
C GLN A 23 5.90 7.76 7.12
N ILE A 24 6.05 7.03 8.23
CA ILE A 24 5.17 5.90 8.58
C ILE A 24 3.72 6.35 8.73
N ILE A 25 3.47 7.42 9.48
CA ILE A 25 2.12 7.96 9.70
C ILE A 25 1.49 8.39 8.36
N ARG A 26 2.23 9.16 7.55
CA ARG A 26 1.75 9.61 6.23
C ARG A 26 1.47 8.45 5.30
N PHE A 27 2.31 7.41 5.34
CA PHE A 27 2.14 6.21 4.53
C PHE A 27 0.85 5.46 4.91
N ILE A 28 0.60 5.25 6.19
CA ILE A 28 -0.61 4.58 6.69
C ILE A 28 -1.86 5.39 6.31
N LEU A 29 -1.85 6.71 6.52
CA LEU A 29 -2.96 7.58 6.15
C LEU A 29 -3.24 7.56 4.64
N THR A 30 -2.17 7.60 3.84
CA THR A 30 -2.25 7.50 2.38
C THR A 30 -2.83 6.16 1.95
N GLY A 31 -2.38 5.07 2.58
CA GLY A 31 -2.90 3.72 2.34
C GLY A 31 -4.39 3.62 2.67
N ALA A 32 -4.81 4.12 3.83
CA ALA A 32 -6.20 4.12 4.25
C ALA A 32 -7.10 4.90 3.28
N LEU A 33 -6.69 6.12 2.90
CA LEU A 33 -7.42 6.93 1.92
C LEU A 33 -7.52 6.23 0.56
N SER A 34 -6.42 5.62 0.11
CA SER A 34 -6.38 4.93 -1.17
C SER A 34 -7.26 3.67 -1.17
N ALA A 35 -7.37 2.98 -0.03
CA ALA A 35 -8.27 1.84 0.14
C ALA A 35 -9.74 2.27 0.09
N VAL A 36 -10.09 3.44 0.65
CA VAL A 36 -11.44 4.01 0.53
C VAL A 36 -11.76 4.33 -0.92
N VAL A 37 -10.82 4.92 -1.67
CA VAL A 37 -10.98 5.22 -3.10
C VAL A 37 -11.15 3.93 -3.93
N ASP A 38 -10.29 2.93 -3.71
CA ASP A 38 -10.38 1.62 -4.37
C ASP A 38 -11.74 0.97 -4.10
N PHE A 39 -12.11 0.81 -2.82
CA PHE A 39 -13.35 0.11 -2.48
C PHE A 39 -14.60 0.87 -2.93
N GLY A 40 -14.60 2.20 -2.79
CA GLY A 40 -15.69 3.05 -3.27
C GLY A 40 -15.87 2.94 -4.79
N LEU A 41 -14.79 3.04 -5.55
CA LEU A 41 -14.84 2.91 -7.00
C LEU A 41 -15.24 1.49 -7.44
N TYR A 42 -14.73 0.46 -6.77
CA TYR A 42 -15.14 -0.93 -7.00
C TYR A 42 -16.66 -1.09 -6.85
N LEU A 43 -17.24 -0.57 -5.76
CA LEU A 43 -18.68 -0.65 -5.52
C LEU A 43 -19.47 0.10 -6.59
N VAL A 44 -19.04 1.28 -7.00
CA VAL A 44 -19.70 2.05 -8.07
C VAL A 44 -19.66 1.27 -9.39
N LEU A 45 -18.49 0.81 -9.81
CA LEU A 45 -18.34 0.08 -11.07
C LEU A 45 -19.15 -1.22 -11.07
N TRP A 46 -19.08 -2.00 -9.99
CA TRP A 46 -19.75 -3.29 -9.90
C TRP A 46 -21.27 -3.16 -9.68
N LYS A 47 -21.70 -2.35 -8.71
CA LYS A 47 -23.10 -2.30 -8.27
C LYS A 47 -23.94 -1.25 -9.00
N VAL A 48 -23.34 -0.16 -9.47
CA VAL A 48 -24.07 0.94 -10.12
C VAL A 48 -23.92 0.86 -11.64
N CYS A 49 -22.69 0.66 -12.14
CA CYS A 49 -22.44 0.56 -13.59
C CYS A 49 -22.66 -0.84 -14.16
N GLY A 50 -22.83 -1.87 -13.31
CA GLY A 50 -23.08 -3.25 -13.72
C GLY A 50 -21.88 -3.93 -14.39
N LEU A 51 -20.67 -3.43 -14.16
CA LEU A 51 -19.46 -4.04 -14.69
C LEU A 51 -19.23 -5.42 -14.04
N GLU A 52 -18.62 -6.33 -14.79
CA GLU A 52 -18.20 -7.63 -14.29
C GLU A 52 -17.23 -7.44 -13.10
N ARG A 53 -17.33 -8.33 -12.10
CA ARG A 53 -16.70 -8.14 -10.78
C ARG A 53 -15.19 -8.01 -10.90
N ASP A 54 -14.56 -8.85 -11.70
CA ASP A 54 -13.11 -8.90 -11.81
C ASP A 54 -12.60 -7.68 -12.59
N ILE A 55 -13.28 -7.27 -13.66
CA ILE A 55 -13.00 -6.02 -14.36
C ILE A 55 -13.15 -4.81 -13.42
N ALA A 56 -14.25 -4.72 -12.67
CA ALA A 56 -14.48 -3.64 -11.71
C ALA A 56 -13.34 -3.57 -10.68
N LYS A 57 -12.90 -4.73 -10.16
CA LYS A 57 -11.83 -4.80 -9.17
C LYS A 57 -10.45 -4.45 -9.75
N ALA A 58 -10.17 -4.86 -10.98
CA ALA A 58 -8.93 -4.50 -11.67
C ALA A 58 -8.85 -2.98 -11.89
N CYS A 59 -9.92 -2.37 -12.41
CA CYS A 59 -9.99 -0.92 -12.61
C CYS A 59 -9.84 -0.15 -11.30
N SER A 60 -10.55 -0.57 -10.25
CA SER A 60 -10.49 0.10 -8.95
C SER A 60 -9.11 -0.01 -8.29
N PHE A 61 -8.46 -1.17 -8.41
CA PHE A 61 -7.11 -1.39 -7.90
C PHE A 61 -6.07 -0.49 -8.57
N ILE A 62 -6.19 -0.28 -9.89
CA ILE A 62 -5.31 0.65 -10.63
C ILE A 62 -5.47 2.07 -10.11
N VAL A 63 -6.71 2.54 -9.92
CA VAL A 63 -7.00 3.89 -9.43
C VAL A 63 -6.54 4.05 -7.97
N GLY A 64 -6.80 3.07 -7.11
CA GLY A 64 -6.35 3.07 -5.71
C GLY A 64 -4.83 3.13 -5.61
N THR A 65 -4.12 2.28 -6.35
CA THR A 65 -2.65 2.24 -6.35
C THR A 65 -2.05 3.53 -6.91
N THR A 66 -2.66 4.08 -7.97
CA THR A 66 -2.24 5.37 -8.54
C THR A 66 -2.42 6.51 -7.54
N THR A 67 -3.54 6.53 -6.82
CA THR A 67 -3.82 7.49 -5.74
C THR A 67 -2.76 7.37 -4.65
N ALA A 68 -2.46 6.16 -4.19
CA ALA A 68 -1.45 5.89 -3.19
C ALA A 68 -0.07 6.41 -3.64
N TYR A 69 0.33 6.12 -4.88
CA TYR A 69 1.61 6.59 -5.43
C TYR A 69 1.68 8.12 -5.48
N LEU A 70 0.65 8.79 -6.00
CA LEU A 70 0.67 10.24 -6.19
C LEU A 70 0.80 10.99 -4.85
N ILE A 71 0.08 10.52 -3.84
CA ILE A 71 0.12 11.10 -2.49
C ILE A 71 1.46 10.74 -1.82
N ASN A 72 1.87 9.47 -1.82
CA ASN A 72 3.13 9.06 -1.18
C ASN A 72 4.33 9.77 -1.81
N ARG A 73 4.37 9.89 -3.14
CA ARG A 73 5.45 10.58 -3.83
C ARG A 73 5.57 12.03 -3.36
N ARG A 74 4.47 12.79 -3.36
CA ARG A 74 4.49 14.23 -3.09
C ARG A 74 4.57 14.55 -1.60
N TRP A 75 3.84 13.81 -0.78
CA TRP A 75 3.65 14.13 0.63
C TRP A 75 4.49 13.27 1.58
N THR A 76 4.57 11.96 1.35
CA THR A 76 5.30 11.04 2.23
C THR A 76 6.81 11.12 1.98
N PHE A 77 7.23 11.00 0.72
CA PHE A 77 8.65 10.86 0.34
C PHE A 77 9.25 12.10 -0.33
N LYS A 78 8.44 13.12 -0.64
CA LYS A 78 8.87 14.37 -1.32
C LYS A 78 9.79 14.11 -2.53
N ALA A 79 9.43 13.14 -3.37
CA ALA A 79 10.25 12.71 -4.49
C ALA A 79 9.78 13.30 -5.83
N GLU A 80 10.71 13.48 -6.75
CA GLU A 80 10.40 13.91 -8.12
C GLU A 80 9.59 12.87 -8.89
N PRO A 81 8.73 13.31 -9.85
CA PRO A 81 8.01 12.41 -10.73
C PRO A 81 8.97 11.52 -11.53
N SER A 82 8.72 10.21 -11.54
CA SER A 82 9.44 9.26 -12.39
C SER A 82 8.55 8.10 -12.78
N ARG A 83 8.56 7.78 -14.08
CA ARG A 83 7.81 6.64 -14.64
C ARG A 83 8.34 5.32 -14.09
N ALA A 84 9.66 5.20 -13.92
CA ALA A 84 10.27 4.01 -13.31
C ALA A 84 9.79 3.80 -11.86
N ARG A 85 9.72 4.87 -11.07
CA ARG A 85 9.18 4.81 -9.69
C ARG A 85 7.72 4.37 -9.67
N PHE A 86 6.91 4.92 -10.58
CA PHE A 86 5.50 4.54 -10.70
C PHE A 86 5.34 3.05 -11.04
N VAL A 87 6.03 2.56 -12.07
CA VAL A 87 5.98 1.15 -12.47
C VAL A 87 6.45 0.24 -11.34
N ALA A 88 7.53 0.59 -10.64
CA ALA A 88 8.02 -0.18 -9.50
C ALA A 88 6.98 -0.28 -8.36
N VAL A 89 6.25 0.81 -8.06
CA VAL A 89 5.16 0.78 -7.06
C VAL A 89 4.01 -0.10 -7.53
N VAL A 90 3.61 -0.01 -8.79
CA VAL A 90 2.54 -0.84 -9.35
C VAL A 90 2.91 -2.32 -9.27
N VAL A 91 4.12 -2.70 -9.67
CA VAL A 91 4.61 -4.08 -9.60
C VAL A 91 4.65 -4.58 -8.16
N LEU A 92 5.18 -3.77 -7.24
CA LEU A 92 5.22 -4.10 -5.81
C LEU A 92 3.80 -4.35 -5.24
N TYR A 93 2.84 -3.50 -5.58
CA TYR A 93 1.45 -3.64 -5.13
C TYR A 93 0.78 -4.87 -5.75
N ALA A 94 1.02 -5.14 -7.03
CA ALA A 94 0.49 -6.33 -7.70
C ALA A 94 1.02 -7.62 -7.06
N ILE A 95 2.33 -7.70 -6.77
CA ILE A 95 2.95 -8.87 -6.12
C ILE A 95 2.39 -9.06 -4.71
N THR A 96 2.32 -7.99 -3.91
CA THR A 96 1.80 -8.09 -2.53
C THR A 96 0.32 -8.46 -2.50
N PHE A 97 -0.49 -7.92 -3.42
CA PHE A 97 -1.89 -8.30 -3.57
C PHE A 97 -2.05 -9.77 -3.98
N ALA A 98 -1.30 -10.22 -4.99
CA ALA A 98 -1.34 -11.61 -5.45
C ALA A 98 -0.95 -12.60 -4.34
N ALA A 99 0.11 -12.29 -3.58
CA ALA A 99 0.50 -13.08 -2.43
C ALA A 99 -0.60 -13.14 -1.36
N GLN A 100 -1.23 -12.00 -1.06
CA GLN A 100 -2.31 -11.95 -0.08
C GLN A 100 -3.54 -12.77 -0.50
N VAL A 101 -3.95 -12.67 -1.78
CA VAL A 101 -5.05 -13.46 -2.35
C VAL A 101 -4.71 -14.95 -2.34
N GLY A 102 -3.52 -15.32 -2.78
CA GLY A 102 -3.06 -16.71 -2.80
C GLY A 102 -2.99 -17.34 -1.41
N ILE A 103 -2.44 -16.62 -0.43
CA ILE A 103 -2.39 -17.06 0.97
C ILE A 103 -3.81 -17.23 1.53
N ASN A 104 -4.72 -16.28 1.29
CA ASN A 104 -6.10 -16.42 1.74
C ASN A 104 -6.81 -17.61 1.12
N ALA A 105 -6.64 -17.81 -0.18
CA ALA A 105 -7.23 -18.95 -0.88
C ALA A 105 -6.72 -20.28 -0.30
N LEU A 106 -5.40 -20.41 -0.12
CA LEU A 106 -4.77 -21.61 0.46
C LEU A 106 -5.21 -21.86 1.91
N LEU A 107 -5.25 -20.82 2.74
CA LEU A 107 -5.66 -20.97 4.14
C LEU A 107 -7.13 -21.37 4.26
N ASN A 108 -8.00 -20.84 3.40
CA ASN A 108 -9.41 -21.23 3.33
C ASN A 108 -9.60 -22.71 2.95
N THR A 109 -8.69 -23.31 2.17
CA THR A 109 -8.79 -24.73 1.79
C THR A 109 -8.11 -25.68 2.77
N THR A 110 -7.12 -25.22 3.54
CA THR A 110 -6.20 -26.11 4.28
C THR A 110 -6.49 -26.17 5.78
N LEU A 111 -7.08 -25.13 6.37
CA LEU A 111 -7.33 -25.07 7.81
C LEU A 111 -8.70 -25.65 8.18
N PRO A 112 -8.78 -26.74 8.99
CA PRO A 112 -10.03 -27.18 9.58
C PRO A 112 -10.54 -26.09 10.52
N ALA A 113 -11.77 -25.69 10.29
CA ALA A 113 -12.30 -24.43 10.76
C ALA A 113 -12.38 -24.35 12.30
N MET A 114 -11.53 -23.54 12.94
CA MET A 114 -11.90 -22.86 14.18
C MET A 114 -13.03 -21.88 13.84
N LYS A 115 -14.27 -22.39 13.85
CA LYS A 115 -15.48 -21.62 13.59
C LYS A 115 -15.85 -20.88 14.87
N LEU A 116 -15.77 -19.56 14.85
CA LEU A 116 -16.44 -18.73 15.85
C LEU A 116 -17.75 -18.24 15.22
N SER A 117 -18.87 -18.48 15.90
CA SER A 117 -20.16 -17.98 15.44
C SER A 117 -20.31 -16.54 15.97
N LEU A 118 -20.28 -15.56 15.07
CA LEU A 118 -20.51 -14.16 15.40
C LEU A 118 -21.77 -13.71 14.67
N GLY A 119 -22.85 -13.45 15.41
CA GLY A 119 -24.12 -12.98 14.83
C GLY A 119 -24.78 -13.95 13.84
N GLY A 120 -24.56 -15.26 13.96
CA GLY A 120 -25.13 -16.27 13.04
C GLY A 120 -24.30 -16.55 11.78
N HIS A 121 -23.17 -15.86 11.60
CA HIS A 121 -22.20 -16.17 10.56
C HIS A 121 -21.00 -16.90 11.16
N ALA A 122 -20.71 -18.10 10.65
CA ALA A 122 -19.51 -18.84 11.00
C ALA A 122 -18.31 -18.16 10.32
N VAL A 123 -17.51 -17.43 11.10
CA VAL A 123 -16.27 -16.84 10.62
C VAL A 123 -15.11 -17.66 11.18
N ALA A 124 -14.24 -18.13 10.29
CA ALA A 124 -13.02 -18.81 10.71
C ALA A 124 -12.06 -17.76 11.29
N LEU A 125 -12.03 -17.63 12.62
CA LEU A 125 -11.22 -16.62 13.32
C LEU A 125 -9.74 -16.71 12.90
N ALA A 126 -9.25 -17.92 12.67
CA ALA A 126 -7.91 -18.19 12.16
C ALA A 126 -7.64 -17.53 10.80
N VAL A 127 -8.62 -17.53 9.89
CA VAL A 127 -8.51 -16.91 8.56
C VAL A 127 -8.45 -15.39 8.68
N LEU A 128 -9.30 -14.79 9.54
CA LEU A 128 -9.24 -13.35 9.79
C LEU A 128 -7.92 -12.92 10.39
N VAL A 129 -7.43 -13.64 11.41
CA VAL A 129 -6.13 -13.36 12.03
C VAL A 129 -5.02 -13.47 10.99
N ALA A 130 -5.02 -14.53 10.18
CA ALA A 130 -4.04 -14.69 9.12
C ALA A 130 -4.11 -13.61 8.06
N PHE A 131 -5.32 -13.18 7.66
CA PHE A 131 -5.53 -12.07 6.74
C PHE A 131 -4.94 -10.77 7.31
N VAL A 132 -5.24 -10.45 8.57
CA VAL A 132 -4.74 -9.23 9.23
C VAL A 132 -3.23 -9.25 9.36
N VAL A 133 -2.64 -10.38 9.76
CA VAL A 133 -1.19 -10.54 9.84
C VAL A 133 -0.54 -10.39 8.47
N ALA A 134 -1.07 -11.07 7.44
CA ALA A 134 -0.56 -10.96 6.07
C ALA A 134 -0.66 -9.52 5.54
N GLN A 135 -1.75 -8.82 5.83
CA GLN A 135 -1.93 -7.42 5.45
C GLN A 135 -0.92 -6.50 6.16
N GLY A 136 -0.68 -6.74 7.44
CA GLY A 136 0.34 -6.02 8.20
C GLY A 136 1.73 -6.21 7.60
N VAL A 137 2.11 -7.45 7.31
CA VAL A 137 3.40 -7.79 6.67
C VAL A 137 3.53 -7.12 5.30
N ALA A 138 2.50 -7.23 4.46
CA ALA A 138 2.48 -6.59 3.14
C ALA A 138 2.64 -5.07 3.23
N THR A 139 1.98 -4.43 4.20
CA THR A 139 2.08 -2.99 4.44
C THR A 139 3.50 -2.58 4.84
N VAL A 140 4.14 -3.35 5.73
CA VAL A 140 5.52 -3.09 6.14
C VAL A 140 6.49 -3.26 4.97
N ILE A 141 6.37 -4.34 4.20
CA ILE A 141 7.18 -4.56 2.98
C ILE A 141 6.98 -3.41 2.00
N ASN A 142 5.73 -3.02 1.74
CA ASN A 142 5.41 -1.93 0.83
C ASN A 142 6.06 -0.61 1.27
N PHE A 143 6.01 -0.30 2.56
CA PHE A 143 6.65 0.89 3.11
C PHE A 143 8.18 0.83 2.98
N VAL A 144 8.80 -0.27 3.41
CA VAL A 144 10.26 -0.42 3.42
C VAL A 144 10.81 -0.35 2.01
N VAL A 145 10.23 -1.08 1.05
CA VAL A 145 10.70 -1.09 -0.35
C VAL A 145 10.50 0.29 -0.99
N GLN A 146 9.36 0.95 -0.77
CA GLN A 146 9.15 2.30 -1.29
C GLN A 146 10.16 3.29 -0.73
N ARG A 147 10.35 3.29 0.59
CA ARG A 147 11.26 4.21 1.28
C ARG A 147 12.73 3.97 0.92
N ALA A 148 13.18 2.72 0.97
CA ALA A 148 14.60 2.38 0.91
C ALA A 148 15.10 2.20 -0.53
N VAL A 149 14.23 1.79 -1.45
CA VAL A 149 14.61 1.45 -2.83
C VAL A 149 13.97 2.44 -3.79
N ILE A 150 12.63 2.41 -3.94
CA ILE A 150 11.95 3.06 -5.06
C ILE A 150 12.14 4.58 -5.03
N PHE A 151 11.94 5.22 -3.88
CA PHE A 151 12.07 6.67 -3.75
C PHE A 151 13.51 7.15 -3.53
N LYS A 152 14.50 6.24 -3.53
CA LYS A 152 15.94 6.57 -3.57
C LYS A 152 16.60 6.43 -4.95
N MET A 153 15.91 5.81 -5.92
CA MET A 153 16.36 5.79 -7.32
C MET A 153 16.51 7.25 -7.78
N HIS A 154 17.51 7.58 -8.61
CA HIS A 154 17.70 8.92 -9.18
C HIS A 154 17.08 8.96 -10.58
#